data_AF-A0A2E0DXN7-F1
#
_entry.id   AF-A0A2E0DXN7-F1
#
_cell.length_a   1.000
_cell.length_b   1.000
_cell.length_c   1.000
_cell.angle_alpha   90.00
_cell.angle_beta   90.00
_cell.angle_gamma   90.00
#
_symmetry.space_group_name_H-M   'P 1'
#
loop_
_entity.id
_entity.type
_entity.pdbx_description
1 polymer ?
#
loop_
_entity_poly.entity_id
_entity_poly.type
_entity_poly.pdbx_seq_one_letter_code
_entity_poly.pdbx_strand_id
1 'polypeptide(L)'
;MNRKSDFKILGYTVGQVPNLPLILLLAAVIVERSTESGSLTNRVSDSIFLMALTIWSYLETFQGVNLLRRAMGVAGFFIVGARLIGEL
;
A
#
# COMPACT_ATOMS: atom_id res chain seq x y z
N MET A 1 -7.58 -28.26 4.76
CA MET A 1 -8.37 -27.25 5.52
C MET A 1 -7.57 -25.95 5.58
N ASN A 2 -7.90 -24.97 4.73
CA ASN A 2 -7.17 -23.70 4.66
C ASN A 2 -7.83 -22.69 5.61
N ARG A 3 -7.35 -22.62 6.85
CA ARG A 3 -7.89 -21.71 7.89
C ARG A 3 -7.40 -20.29 7.57
N LYS A 4 -8.11 -19.57 6.69
CA LYS A 4 -7.96 -18.12 6.60
C LYS A 4 -8.35 -17.55 7.95
N SER A 5 -7.37 -17.15 8.74
CA SER A 5 -7.53 -16.54 10.06
C SER A 5 -8.10 -15.13 9.90
N ASP A 6 -9.38 -15.08 9.54
CA ASP A 6 -10.21 -13.88 9.64
C ASP A 6 -10.44 -13.63 11.13
N PHE A 7 -9.72 -12.66 11.71
CA PHE A 7 -10.02 -12.20 13.06
C PHE A 7 -11.29 -11.35 12.99
N LYS A 8 -12.41 -11.96 13.38
CA LYS A 8 -13.73 -11.33 13.43
C LYS A 8 -14.05 -10.92 14.86
N ILE A 9 -14.38 -9.65 15.08
CA ILE A 9 -14.94 -9.16 16.34
C ILE A 9 -16.37 -8.71 16.01
N LEU A 10 -17.38 -9.27 16.71
CA LEU A 10 -18.79 -8.90 16.55
C LEU A 10 -19.32 -8.98 15.09
N GLY A 11 -18.86 -9.95 14.30
CA GLY A 11 -19.26 -10.12 12.90
C GLY A 11 -18.52 -9.23 11.89
N TYR A 12 -17.68 -8.30 12.36
CA TYR A 12 -16.81 -7.48 11.54
C TYR A 12 -15.41 -8.08 11.48
N THR A 13 -14.88 -8.31 10.26
CA THR A 13 -13.49 -8.75 10.07
C THR A 13 -12.55 -7.57 10.34
N VAL A 14 -11.91 -7.58 11.51
CA VAL A 14 -11.03 -6.50 12.02
C VAL A 14 -9.56 -6.78 11.66
N GLY A 15 -9.15 -8.05 11.61
CA GLY A 15 -7.78 -8.44 11.27
C GLY A 15 -7.75 -9.41 10.10
N GLN A 16 -7.12 -8.99 9.00
CA GLN A 16 -6.78 -9.85 7.87
C GLN A 16 -5.30 -9.73 7.55
N VAL A 17 -4.74 -10.85 7.06
CA VAL A 17 -3.36 -10.92 6.58
C VAL A 17 -3.15 -9.82 5.51
N PRO A 18 -2.06 -9.03 5.60
CA PRO A 18 -1.78 -7.96 4.65
C PRO A 18 -1.81 -8.49 3.22
N ASN A 19 -2.37 -7.69 2.31
CA ASN A 19 -2.35 -8.02 0.89
C ASN A 19 -0.89 -7.93 0.35
N LEU A 20 -0.58 -8.68 -0.70
CA LEU A 20 0.75 -8.66 -1.34
C LEU A 20 1.29 -7.23 -1.64
N PRO A 21 0.44 -6.28 -2.10
CA PRO A 21 0.88 -4.92 -2.35
C PRO A 21 1.33 -4.15 -1.10
N LEU A 22 0.72 -4.35 0.08
CA LEU A 22 1.21 -3.74 1.33
C LEU A 22 2.60 -4.25 1.70
N ILE A 23 2.86 -5.54 1.48
CA ILE A 23 4.16 -6.14 1.74
C ILE A 23 5.21 -5.50 0.83
N LEU A 24 4.90 -5.33 -0.45
CA LEU A 24 5.77 -4.65 -1.41
C LEU A 24 6.00 -3.18 -1.04
N LEU A 25 4.96 -2.49 -0.56
CA LEU A 25 5.05 -1.10 -0.17
C LEU A 25 5.94 -0.91 1.07
N LEU A 26 5.77 -1.76 2.08
CA LEU A 26 6.64 -1.77 3.26
C LEU A 26 8.09 -2.12 2.87
N ALA A 27 8.29 -3.09 1.98
CA ALA A 27 9.62 -3.43 1.47
C ALA A 27 10.27 -2.26 0.72
N ALA A 28 9.51 -1.57 -0.14
CA ALA A 28 10.00 -0.40 -0.88
C ALA A 28 10.43 0.73 0.07
N VAL A 29 9.63 1.04 1.10
CA VAL A 29 9.98 2.06 2.11
C VAL A 29 11.26 1.67 2.86
N ILE A 30 11.44 0.39 3.21
CA ILE A 30 12.66 -0.07 3.89
C ILE A 30 13.89 0.12 3.00
N VAL A 31 13.76 -0.19 1.70
CA VAL A 31 14.85 -0.05 0.72
C VAL A 31 15.19 1.43 0.49
N GLU A 32 14.17 2.29 0.32
CA GLU A 32 14.33 3.74 0.17
C GLU A 32 15.06 4.33 1.39
N ARG A 33 14.65 3.95 2.61
CA ARG A 33 15.28 4.43 3.85
C ARG A 33 16.71 3.92 4.06
N SER A 34 17.07 2.81 3.44
CA SER A 34 18.41 2.21 3.55
C SER A 34 19.38 2.69 2.45
N THR A 35 18.89 3.45 1.47
CA THR A 35 19.67 3.89 0.31
C THR A 35 19.92 5.41 0.37
N GLU A 36 21.12 5.85 0.02
CA GLU A 36 21.45 7.29 -0.03
C GLU A 36 20.63 8.03 -1.10
N SER A 37 20.08 9.19 -0.72
CA SER A 37 19.29 10.07 -1.59
C SER A 37 20.12 10.51 -2.80
N GLY A 38 19.65 10.19 -4.01
CA GLY A 38 20.27 10.60 -5.27
C GLY A 38 20.90 9.46 -6.10
N SER A 39 21.01 8.24 -5.55
CA SER A 39 21.45 7.07 -6.31
C SER A 39 20.42 6.61 -7.34
N LEU A 40 20.85 5.99 -8.45
CA LEU A 40 19.95 5.34 -9.43
C LEU A 40 18.98 4.35 -8.75
N THR A 41 19.46 3.67 -7.70
CA THR A 41 18.66 2.76 -6.88
C THR A 41 17.51 3.48 -6.18
N ASN A 42 17.72 4.73 -5.72
CA ASN A 42 16.69 5.53 -5.07
C ASN A 42 15.56 5.89 -6.05
N ARG A 43 15.91 6.29 -7.28
CA ARG A 43 14.92 6.61 -8.32
C ARG A 43 14.08 5.40 -8.75
N VAL A 44 14.72 4.23 -8.86
CA VAL A 44 14.01 2.98 -9.16
C VAL A 44 13.11 2.58 -8.00
N SER A 45 13.58 2.70 -6.75
CA SER A 45 12.80 2.37 -5.57
C SER A 45 11.56 3.27 -5.42
N ASP A 46 11.69 4.57 -5.69
CA ASP A 46 10.58 5.52 -5.63
C ASP A 46 9.54 5.24 -6.75
N SER A 47 9.99 4.86 -7.95
CA SER A 47 9.10 4.43 -9.03
C SER A 47 8.31 3.16 -8.66
N ILE A 48 8.99 2.17 -8.05
CA ILE A 48 8.35 0.93 -7.57
C ILE A 48 7.38 1.25 -6.44
N PHE A 49 7.74 2.16 -5.52
CA PHE A 49 6.88 2.62 -4.44
C PHE A 49 5.60 3.25 -4.98
N LEU A 50 5.71 4.16 -5.95
CA LEU A 50 4.55 4.80 -6.59
C LEU A 50 3.65 3.79 -7.31
N MET A 51 4.22 2.84 -8.06
CA MET A 51 3.43 1.78 -8.70
C MET A 51 2.74 0.89 -7.66
N ALA A 52 3.45 0.44 -6.63
CA ALA A 52 2.91 -0.40 -5.58
C ALA A 52 1.79 0.32 -4.81
N LEU A 53 1.99 1.60 -4.45
CA LEU A 53 1.00 2.43 -3.78
C LEU A 53 -0.24 2.63 -4.65
N THR A 54 -0.07 2.85 -5.96
CA THR A 54 -1.19 3.01 -6.90
C THR A 54 -2.00 1.73 -7.04
N ILE A 55 -1.33 0.59 -7.25
CA ILE A 55 -1.97 -0.73 -7.37
C ILE A 55 -2.69 -1.10 -6.07
N TRP A 56 -2.04 -0.87 -4.92
CA TRP A 56 -2.66 -1.10 -3.62
C TRP A 56 -3.91 -0.24 -3.42
N SER A 57 -3.81 1.05 -3.73
CA SER A 57 -4.92 2.01 -3.60
C SER A 57 -6.12 1.60 -4.45
N TYR A 58 -5.88 1.16 -5.69
CA TYR A 58 -6.90 0.63 -6.59
C TYR A 58 -7.56 -0.63 -6.02
N LEU A 59 -6.75 -1.63 -5.64
CA LEU A 59 -7.26 -2.89 -5.12
C LEU A 59 -8.07 -2.67 -3.83
N GLU A 60 -7.62 -1.79 -2.95
CA GLU A 60 -8.36 -1.55 -1.72
C GLU A 60 -9.63 -0.72 -1.91
N THR A 61 -9.63 0.23 -2.84
CA THR A 61 -10.84 1.01 -3.15
C THR A 61 -11.94 0.14 -3.73
N PHE A 62 -11.62 -0.75 -4.66
CA PHE A 62 -12.63 -1.54 -5.39
C PHE A 62 -12.85 -2.95 -4.81
N GLN A 63 -11.81 -3.61 -4.33
CA GLN A 63 -11.85 -4.98 -3.79
C GLN A 63 -11.68 -5.03 -2.26
N GLY A 64 -11.67 -3.88 -1.59
CA GLY A 64 -11.61 -3.80 -0.14
C GLY A 64 -12.77 -4.56 0.51
N VAL A 65 -12.43 -5.47 1.42
CA VAL A 65 -13.39 -6.32 2.16
C VAL A 65 -14.23 -5.55 3.16
N ASN A 66 -13.74 -4.39 3.62
CA ASN A 66 -14.42 -3.55 4.60
C ASN A 66 -14.30 -2.07 4.21
N LEU A 67 -15.20 -1.24 4.75
CA LEU A 67 -15.27 0.18 4.43
C LEU A 67 -13.98 0.91 4.82
N LEU A 68 -13.32 0.48 5.90
CA LEU A 68 -12.04 1.03 6.35
C LEU A 68 -10.95 0.84 5.28
N ARG A 69 -10.80 -0.37 4.72
CA ARG A 69 -9.82 -0.64 3.65
C ARG A 69 -10.13 0.15 2.40
N ARG A 70 -11.41 0.26 2.02
CA ARG A 70 -11.82 1.12 0.90
C ARG A 70 -11.45 2.58 1.12
N ALA A 71 -11.71 3.11 2.31
CA ALA A 71 -11.33 4.48 2.67
C ALA A 71 -9.81 4.68 2.64
N MET A 72 -9.02 3.71 3.11
CA MET A 72 -7.57 3.74 3.01
C MET A 72 -7.07 3.68 1.56
N GLY A 73 -7.71 2.90 0.69
CA GLY A 73 -7.39 2.85 -0.74
C GLY A 73 -7.61 4.22 -1.40
N VAL A 74 -8.70 4.90 -1.07
CA VAL A 74 -8.96 6.27 -1.53
C VAL A 74 -7.90 7.24 -0.99
N ALA A 75 -7.54 7.15 0.29
CA ALA A 75 -6.46 7.95 0.88
C ALA A 75 -5.11 7.72 0.20
N GLY A 76 -4.83 6.47 -0.21
CA GLY A 76 -3.64 6.12 -0.97
C GLY A 76 -3.56 6.86 -2.32
N PHE A 77 -4.67 7.01 -3.04
CA PHE A 77 -4.71 7.83 -4.26
C PHE A 77 -4.42 9.31 -3.99
N PHE A 78 -4.91 9.88 -2.88
CA PHE A 78 -4.56 11.24 -2.49
C PHE A 78 -3.06 11.39 -2.23
N ILE A 79 -2.42 10.39 -1.61
CA ILE A 79 -0.97 10.40 -1.37
C ILE A 79 -0.20 10.33 -2.70
N VAL A 80 -0.61 9.46 -3.63
CA VAL A 80 0.00 9.39 -4.97
C VAL A 80 -0.14 10.73 -5.70
N GLY A 81 -1.34 11.32 -5.68
CA GLY A 81 -1.59 12.63 -6.29
C GLY A 81 -0.75 13.74 -5.66
N ALA A 82 -0.67 13.79 -4.33
CA ALA A 82 0.14 14.78 -3.62
C ALA A 82 1.64 14.63 -3.92
N ARG A 83 2.15 13.39 -4.00
CA ARG A 83 3.53 13.10 -4.42
C ARG A 83 3.80 13.54 -5.85
N LEU A 84 2.90 13.24 -6.79
CA LEU A 84 3.04 13.65 -8.18
C LEU A 84 3.03 15.17 -8.35
N ILE A 85 2.19 15.88 -7.58
CA ILE A 85 2.13 17.35 -7.61
C ILE A 85 3.38 17.96 -6.95
N GLY A 86 3.92 17.34 -5.90
CA GLY A 86 5.13 17.82 -5.22
C GLY A 86 6.43 17.59 -6.00
N GLU A 87 6.45 16.65 -6.93
CA GLU A 87 7.57 16.36 -7.84
C GLU A 87 7.52 17.15 -9.17
N LEU A 88 6.46 17.94 -9.41
CA LEU A 88 6.26 18.83 -10.56
C LEU A 88 6.81 20.24 -10.30
#